data_AF-A0A4S2E9H7-F1
#
_entry.id   AF-A0A4S2E9H7-F1
#
_cell.length_a   1.000
_cell.length_b   1.000
_cell.length_c   1.000
_cell.angle_alpha   90.00
_cell.angle_beta   90.00
_cell.angle_gamma   90.00
#
_symmetry.space_group_name_H-M   'P 1'
#
loop_
_entity.id
_entity.type
_entity.pdbx_description
1 polymer ?
#
loop_
_entity_poly.entity_id
_entity_poly.type
_entity_poly.pdbx_seq_one_letter_code
_entity_poly.pdbx_strand_id
1 'polypeptide(L)'
;MAGIFLAYSLLASTLLIVVWAVYKCVLANTGCFRFNRILLLSCITLAFVFPIFILNSFWVADIMENNIEIAFNPVEIAYIANTVSEQITPIWDYIVTLFLIGVIVMILYFLVSLVRLALFILKGKHIKQDDCRIILHRHNSVAPFAWCGYVMMPRRDWYEFGQMIVCHEKAHIECRHWIDLLFMQVAIIITWYCPAIWLLRNELHTLHEYEADSRVLASGVKREEYQMFLIKKTVGARFATLSNCLNHSSLKKRITMMLS
;
A
#
# COMPACT_ATOMS: atom_id res chain seq x y z
N MET A 1 18.73 -8.91 -19.15
CA MET A 1 17.30 -8.55 -18.98
C MET A 1 16.93 -8.39 -17.50
N ALA A 2 17.20 -9.38 -16.63
CA ALA A 2 16.88 -9.28 -15.20
C ALA A 2 17.58 -8.12 -14.46
N GLY A 3 18.82 -7.78 -14.81
CA GLY A 3 19.52 -6.61 -14.26
C GLY A 3 18.83 -5.26 -14.57
N ILE A 4 18.18 -5.12 -15.72
CA ILE A 4 17.41 -3.92 -16.08
C ILE A 4 16.19 -3.78 -15.17
N PHE A 5 15.53 -4.89 -14.84
CA PHE A 5 14.39 -4.89 -13.92
C PHE A 5 14.81 -4.54 -12.49
N LEU A 6 15.98 -5.00 -12.03
CA LEU A 6 16.56 -4.58 -10.75
C LEU A 6 16.89 -3.07 -10.75
N ALA A 7 17.56 -2.57 -11.79
CA ALA A 7 17.88 -1.15 -11.92
C ALA A 7 16.62 -0.27 -11.93
N TYR A 8 15.59 -0.70 -12.65
CA TYR A 8 14.27 -0.08 -12.64
C TYR A 8 13.67 -0.02 -11.22
N SER A 9 13.67 -1.15 -10.51
CA SER A 9 13.14 -1.22 -9.14
C SER A 9 13.91 -0.32 -8.16
N LEU A 10 15.23 -0.24 -8.29
CA LEU A 10 16.07 0.63 -7.46
C LEU A 10 15.76 2.10 -7.70
N LEU A 11 15.64 2.51 -8.96
CA LEU A 11 15.31 3.88 -9.35
C LEU A 11 13.87 4.26 -8.92
N ALA A 12 12.92 3.34 -9.02
CA ALA A 12 11.59 3.54 -8.45
C ALA A 12 11.65 3.70 -6.92
N SER A 13 12.45 2.88 -6.25
CA SER A 13 12.59 2.90 -4.79
C SER A 13 13.16 4.21 -4.27
N THR A 14 14.13 4.83 -4.95
CA THR A 14 14.64 6.15 -4.56
C THR A 14 13.57 7.24 -4.67
N LEU A 15 12.79 7.23 -5.75
CA LEU A 15 11.67 8.15 -5.93
C LEU A 15 10.59 7.94 -4.86
N LEU A 16 10.27 6.69 -4.50
CA LEU A 16 9.31 6.38 -3.45
C LEU A 16 9.73 6.90 -2.07
N ILE A 17 11.03 6.88 -1.75
CA ILE A 17 11.56 7.48 -0.53
C ILE A 17 11.29 8.99 -0.51
N VAL A 18 11.54 9.67 -1.63
CA VAL A 18 11.24 11.11 -1.77
C VAL A 18 9.74 11.38 -1.63
N VAL A 19 8.89 10.59 -2.31
CA VAL A 19 7.43 10.71 -2.19
C VAL A 19 6.98 10.55 -0.75
N TRP A 20 7.50 9.56 -0.03
CA TRP A 20 7.17 9.36 1.38
C TRP A 20 7.59 10.56 2.26
N ALA A 21 8.81 11.05 2.09
CA ALA A 21 9.31 12.19 2.87
C ALA A 21 8.47 13.45 2.62
N VAL A 22 8.20 13.78 1.35
CA VAL A 22 7.37 14.94 0.97
C VAL A 22 5.95 14.81 1.49
N TYR A 23 5.33 13.64 1.32
CA TYR A 23 4.00 13.37 1.85
C TYR A 23 3.96 13.59 3.36
N LYS A 24 4.96 13.08 4.08
CA LYS A 24 4.99 13.16 5.54
C LYS A 24 5.16 14.58 6.05
N CYS A 25 5.99 15.39 5.40
CA CYS A 25 6.27 16.76 5.81
C CYS A 25 5.14 17.73 5.43
N VAL A 26 4.51 17.55 4.28
CA VAL A 26 3.59 18.55 3.71
C VAL A 26 2.13 18.12 3.78
N LEU A 27 1.84 16.86 3.44
CA LEU A 27 0.48 16.44 3.11
C LEU A 27 -0.23 15.73 4.26
N ALA A 28 0.52 15.03 5.12
CA ALA A 28 -0.03 14.13 6.14
C ALA A 28 -0.98 14.79 7.15
N ASN A 29 -0.90 16.12 7.33
CA ASN A 29 -1.71 16.88 8.29
C ASN A 29 -2.80 17.75 7.63
N THR A 30 -3.04 17.61 6.33
CA THR A 30 -4.06 18.40 5.63
C THR A 30 -5.43 17.71 5.71
N GLY A 31 -6.50 18.48 5.94
CA GLY A 31 -7.87 17.96 6.17
C GLY A 31 -8.61 17.46 4.93
N CYS A 32 -8.06 17.66 3.73
CA CYS A 32 -8.69 17.27 2.47
C CYS A 32 -8.32 15.82 2.08
N PHE A 33 -8.88 14.82 2.76
CA PHE A 33 -8.45 13.41 2.62
C PHE A 33 -8.52 12.87 1.19
N ARG A 34 -9.60 13.19 0.46
CA ARG A 34 -9.75 12.77 -0.94
C ARG A 34 -8.68 13.35 -1.86
N PHE A 35 -8.34 14.62 -1.66
CA PHE A 35 -7.26 15.25 -2.41
C PHE A 35 -5.92 14.58 -2.09
N ASN A 36 -5.63 14.37 -0.80
CA ASN A 36 -4.41 13.71 -0.35
C ASN A 36 -4.27 12.30 -0.90
N ARG A 37 -5.37 11.54 -0.95
CA ARG A 37 -5.39 10.18 -1.50
C ARG A 37 -5.02 10.17 -2.97
N ILE A 38 -5.69 11.03 -3.76
CA ILE A 38 -5.44 11.13 -5.21
C ILE A 38 -4.01 11.59 -5.48
N LEU A 39 -3.51 12.59 -4.74
CA LEU A 39 -2.16 13.09 -4.91
C LEU A 39 -1.12 12.03 -4.54
N LEU A 40 -1.29 11.35 -3.40
CA LEU A 40 -0.40 10.27 -2.96
C LEU A 40 -0.32 9.15 -3.99
N LEU A 41 -1.46 8.67 -4.48
CA LEU A 41 -1.50 7.65 -5.52
C LEU A 41 -0.84 8.13 -6.81
N SER A 42 -1.08 9.38 -7.21
CA SER A 42 -0.46 9.97 -8.41
C SER A 42 1.06 10.05 -8.28
N CYS A 43 1.58 10.48 -7.13
CA CYS A 43 3.02 10.52 -6.87
C CYS A 43 3.65 9.13 -6.89
N ILE A 44 2.98 8.12 -6.33
CA ILE A 44 3.45 6.72 -6.40
C ILE A 44 3.46 6.24 -7.86
N THR A 45 2.40 6.49 -8.63
CA THR A 45 2.36 6.15 -10.05
C THR A 45 3.51 6.81 -10.81
N LEU A 46 3.76 8.10 -10.58
CA LEU A 46 4.87 8.83 -11.19
C LEU A 46 6.23 8.23 -10.81
N ALA A 47 6.42 7.77 -9.57
CA ALA A 47 7.65 7.12 -9.13
C ALA A 47 7.94 5.81 -9.89
N PHE A 48 6.91 5.11 -10.39
CA PHE A 48 7.08 3.93 -11.25
C PHE A 48 7.14 4.25 -12.74
N VAL A 49 6.52 5.34 -13.18
CA VAL A 49 6.52 5.77 -14.58
C VAL A 49 7.85 6.43 -14.96
N PHE A 50 8.42 7.26 -14.08
CA PHE A 50 9.64 8.03 -14.36
C PHE A 50 10.88 7.17 -14.69
N PRO A 51 11.15 6.05 -14.00
CA PRO A 51 12.25 5.15 -14.34
C PRO A 51 12.17 4.57 -15.76
N ILE A 52 10.98 4.44 -16.35
CA ILE A 52 10.80 3.97 -17.73
C ILE A 52 11.43 4.97 -18.70
N PHE A 53 11.29 6.26 -18.45
CA PHE A 53 11.89 7.30 -19.29
C PHE A 53 13.40 7.37 -19.13
N ILE A 54 13.91 7.24 -17.89
CA ILE A 54 15.36 7.29 -17.61
C ILE A 54 16.10 6.10 -18.23
N LEU A 55 15.50 4.90 -18.19
CA LEU A 55 16.11 3.69 -18.74
C LEU A 55 15.92 3.52 -20.25
N ASN A 56 15.10 4.36 -20.89
CA ASN A 56 14.98 4.37 -22.33
C ASN A 56 16.17 5.11 -22.95
N SER A 57 16.99 4.37 -23.70
CA SER A 57 18.20 4.89 -24.36
C SER A 57 17.92 6.04 -25.35
N PHE A 58 16.66 6.25 -25.74
CA PHE A 58 16.23 7.32 -26.65
C PHE A 58 16.50 8.74 -26.09
N TRP A 59 16.58 8.90 -24.76
CA TRP A 59 16.87 10.19 -24.10
C TRP A 59 18.34 10.35 -23.67
N VAL A 60 19.12 9.26 -23.68
CA VAL A 60 20.53 9.24 -23.25
C VAL A 60 21.48 9.44 -24.42
N ALA A 61 21.06 9.11 -25.64
CA ALA A 61 21.86 9.29 -26.86
C ALA A 61 22.29 10.76 -27.10
N ASP A 62 21.49 11.73 -26.64
CA ASP A 62 21.74 13.17 -26.85
C ASP A 62 22.72 13.78 -25.83
N ILE A 63 23.05 13.08 -24.73
CA ILE A 63 23.92 13.61 -23.66
C ILE A 63 25.37 13.13 -23.82
N MET A 64 25.62 12.02 -24.54
CA MET A 64 26.96 11.43 -24.70
C MET A 64 27.77 12.00 -25.88
N GLU A 65 27.21 12.83 -26.74
CA GLU A 65 27.97 13.42 -27.85
C GLU A 65 28.92 14.54 -27.40
N ASN A 66 28.78 15.03 -26.16
CA ASN A 66 29.70 15.98 -25.56
C ASN A 66 30.25 15.42 -24.25
N ASN A 67 31.40 14.73 -24.28
CA ASN A 67 32.55 15.02 -23.40
C ASN A 67 33.72 14.01 -23.55
N ILE A 68 34.85 14.57 -24.03
CA ILE A 68 36.25 14.30 -23.70
C ILE A 68 36.83 12.93 -24.11
N GLU A 69 37.59 12.94 -25.22
CA GLU A 69 38.61 11.93 -25.51
C GLU A 69 39.72 11.99 -24.44
N ILE A 70 39.58 11.17 -23.40
CA ILE A 70 40.70 10.88 -22.50
C ILE A 70 41.48 9.72 -23.12
N ALA A 71 42.71 10.01 -23.56
CA ALA A 71 43.63 9.01 -24.13
C ALA A 71 44.10 8.03 -23.04
N PHE A 72 43.28 7.02 -22.75
CA PHE A 72 43.68 5.87 -21.95
C PHE A 72 44.30 4.78 -22.83
N ASN A 73 45.35 4.11 -22.34
CA ASN A 73 45.97 2.99 -23.05
C ASN A 73 44.96 1.83 -23.16
N PRO A 74 44.60 1.36 -24.38
CA PRO A 74 43.57 0.34 -24.57
C PRO A 74 43.89 -0.99 -23.85
N VAL A 75 45.16 -1.27 -23.57
CA VAL A 75 45.58 -2.48 -22.83
C VAL A 75 45.27 -2.36 -21.34
N GLU A 76 45.45 -1.19 -20.74
CA GLU A 76 45.08 -0.95 -19.33
C GLU A 76 43.57 -0.93 -19.15
N ILE A 77 42.83 -0.35 -20.10
CA ILE A 77 41.36 -0.39 -20.11
C ILE A 77 40.88 -1.83 -20.23
N ALA A 78 41.46 -2.64 -21.12
CA ALA A 78 41.08 -4.04 -21.26
C ALA A 78 41.41 -4.86 -20.01
N TYR A 79 42.55 -4.61 -19.35
CA TYR A 79 42.91 -5.28 -18.10
C TYR A 79 41.99 -4.89 -16.94
N ILE A 80 41.70 -3.60 -16.77
CA ILE A 80 40.77 -3.11 -15.75
C ILE A 80 39.36 -3.61 -16.04
N ALA A 81 38.88 -3.54 -17.29
CA ALA A 81 37.57 -4.04 -17.67
C ALA A 81 37.44 -5.56 -17.45
N ASN A 82 38.46 -6.35 -17.75
CA ASN A 82 38.44 -7.80 -17.53
C ASN A 82 38.53 -8.17 -16.04
N THR A 83 39.38 -7.50 -15.25
CA THR A 83 39.50 -7.74 -13.80
C THR A 83 38.26 -7.29 -13.03
N VAL A 84 37.69 -6.14 -13.39
CA VAL A 84 36.42 -5.64 -12.87
C VAL A 84 35.27 -6.56 -13.31
N SER A 85 35.23 -7.01 -14.56
CA SER A 85 34.22 -7.95 -15.05
C SER A 85 34.29 -9.30 -14.32
N GLU A 86 35.47 -9.90 -14.12
CA GLU A 86 35.61 -11.17 -13.41
C GLU A 86 35.22 -11.12 -11.93
N GLN A 87 35.44 -9.99 -11.24
CA GLN A 87 35.08 -9.85 -9.81
C GLN A 87 33.67 -9.33 -9.56
N ILE A 88 33.12 -8.49 -10.45
CA ILE A 88 31.83 -7.81 -10.26
C ILE A 88 30.66 -8.62 -10.85
N THR A 89 30.88 -9.39 -11.93
CA THR A 89 29.82 -10.22 -12.53
C THR A 89 29.23 -11.28 -11.59
N PRO A 90 29.98 -11.99 -10.74
CA PRO A 90 29.40 -13.01 -9.87
C PRO A 90 28.49 -12.39 -8.81
N ILE A 91 28.90 -11.26 -8.22
CA ILE A 91 28.14 -10.60 -7.14
C ILE A 91 26.81 -10.05 -7.66
N TRP A 92 26.81 -9.42 -8.83
CA TRP A 92 25.58 -8.90 -9.44
C TRP A 92 24.57 -10.00 -9.74
N ASP A 93 25.02 -11.14 -10.26
CA ASP A 93 24.13 -12.27 -10.55
C ASP A 93 23.46 -12.81 -9.28
N TYR A 94 24.18 -12.88 -8.16
CA TYR A 94 23.59 -13.24 -6.87
C TYR A 94 22.55 -12.21 -6.39
N ILE A 95 22.82 -10.90 -6.51
CA ILE A 95 21.89 -9.84 -6.10
C ILE A 95 20.61 -9.88 -6.95
N VAL A 96 20.75 -10.01 -8.27
CA VAL A 96 19.63 -10.12 -9.20
C VAL A 96 18.80 -11.37 -8.89
N THR A 97 19.46 -12.49 -8.62
CA THR A 97 18.79 -13.75 -8.24
C THR A 97 18.00 -13.60 -6.94
N LEU A 98 18.60 -13.01 -5.90
CA LEU A 98 17.94 -12.76 -4.62
C LEU A 98 16.72 -11.84 -4.80
N PHE A 99 16.85 -10.79 -5.60
CA PHE A 99 15.76 -9.88 -5.92
C PHE A 99 14.60 -10.61 -6.59
N LEU A 100 14.87 -11.45 -7.60
CA LEU A 100 13.84 -12.23 -8.29
C LEU A 100 13.15 -13.24 -7.37
N ILE A 101 13.89 -13.90 -6.47
CA ILE A 101 13.31 -14.78 -5.45
C ILE A 101 12.32 -13.99 -4.59
N GLY A 102 12.71 -12.80 -4.11
CA GLY A 102 11.82 -11.95 -3.31
C GLY A 102 10.55 -11.54 -4.06
N VAL A 103 10.66 -11.19 -5.35
CA VAL A 103 9.49 -10.89 -6.21
C VAL A 103 8.56 -12.10 -6.32
N ILE A 104 9.10 -13.29 -6.58
CA ILE A 104 8.31 -14.52 -6.67
C ILE A 104 7.60 -14.81 -5.34
N VAL A 105 8.31 -14.70 -4.22
CA VAL A 105 7.74 -14.90 -2.87
C VAL A 105 6.58 -13.92 -2.63
N MET A 106 6.74 -12.65 -3.00
CA MET A 106 5.69 -11.64 -2.83
C MET A 106 4.48 -11.87 -3.73
N ILE A 107 4.68 -12.35 -4.97
CA ILE A 107 3.60 -12.76 -5.87
C ILE A 107 2.83 -13.94 -5.27
N LEU A 108 3.53 -14.98 -4.82
CA LEU A 108 2.90 -16.15 -4.20
C LEU A 108 2.12 -15.76 -2.94
N TYR A 109 2.71 -14.93 -2.08
CA TYR A 109 2.03 -14.39 -0.90
C TYR A 109 0.74 -13.65 -1.27
N PHE A 110 0.79 -12.80 -2.30
CA PHE A 110 -0.36 -12.06 -2.79
C PHE A 110 -1.46 -12.98 -3.33
N LEU A 111 -1.11 -13.96 -4.17
CA LEU A 111 -2.06 -14.93 -4.72
C LEU A 111 -2.73 -15.76 -3.62
N VAL A 112 -1.95 -16.24 -2.64
CA VAL A 112 -2.49 -16.96 -1.48
C VAL A 112 -3.42 -16.07 -0.66
N SER A 113 -3.11 -14.77 -0.52
CA SER A 113 -4.00 -13.81 0.13
C SER A 113 -5.33 -13.65 -0.62
N LEU A 114 -5.30 -13.50 -1.94
CA LEU A 114 -6.50 -13.40 -2.78
C LEU A 114 -7.34 -14.68 -2.73
N VAL A 115 -6.73 -15.86 -2.79
CA VAL A 115 -7.44 -17.14 -2.68
C VAL A 115 -8.08 -17.28 -1.30
N ARG A 116 -7.37 -16.96 -0.22
CA ARG A 116 -7.94 -16.98 1.13
C ARG A 116 -9.13 -16.04 1.25
N LEU A 117 -9.02 -14.84 0.69
CA LEU A 117 -10.12 -13.87 0.67
C LEU A 117 -11.32 -14.37 -0.15
N ALA A 118 -11.09 -14.93 -1.33
CA ALA A 118 -12.15 -15.49 -2.17
C ALA A 118 -12.87 -16.66 -1.46
N LEU A 119 -12.12 -17.58 -0.87
CA LEU A 119 -12.67 -18.68 -0.07
C LEU A 119 -13.45 -18.16 1.15
N PHE A 120 -12.96 -17.10 1.78
CA PHE A 120 -13.64 -16.46 2.90
C PHE A 120 -14.99 -15.86 2.48
N ILE A 121 -15.05 -15.22 1.30
CA ILE A 121 -16.29 -14.69 0.71
C ILE A 121 -17.29 -15.82 0.43
N LEU A 122 -16.84 -16.88 -0.25
CA LEU A 122 -17.69 -17.99 -0.69
C LEU A 122 -18.31 -18.78 0.47
N LYS A 123 -17.62 -18.89 1.60
CA LYS A 123 -18.10 -19.64 2.78
C LYS A 123 -19.09 -18.88 3.65
N GLY A 124 -19.24 -17.57 3.44
CA GLY A 124 -20.06 -16.72 4.31
C GLY A 124 -21.55 -16.78 3.96
N LYS A 125 -22.41 -16.46 4.94
CA LYS A 125 -23.86 -16.38 4.69
C LYS A 125 -24.17 -15.02 4.06
N HIS A 126 -24.68 -15.03 2.83
CA HIS A 126 -25.05 -13.80 2.12
C HIS A 126 -26.42 -13.28 2.58
N ILE A 127 -26.48 -11.98 2.86
CA ILE A 127 -27.69 -11.20 3.15
C ILE A 127 -27.66 -9.97 2.24
N LYS A 128 -28.80 -9.63 1.64
CA LYS A 128 -28.97 -8.38 0.88
C LYS A 128 -29.66 -7.35 1.77
N GLN A 129 -29.10 -6.14 1.84
CA GLN A 129 -29.73 -4.99 2.48
C GLN A 129 -29.30 -3.71 1.75
N ASP A 130 -30.25 -2.85 1.39
CA ASP A 130 -30.06 -1.46 0.91
C ASP A 130 -28.85 -1.24 -0.01
N ASP A 131 -28.86 -1.93 -1.16
CA ASP A 131 -27.82 -1.94 -2.22
C ASP A 131 -26.46 -2.55 -1.87
N CYS A 132 -26.28 -3.12 -0.69
CA CYS A 132 -25.04 -3.80 -0.30
C CYS A 132 -25.24 -5.31 -0.07
N ARG A 133 -24.23 -6.09 -0.48
CA ARG A 133 -24.16 -7.53 -0.19
C ARG A 133 -23.40 -7.73 1.12
N ILE A 134 -24.12 -8.02 2.19
CA ILE A 134 -23.54 -8.28 3.49
C ILE A 134 -23.24 -9.78 3.59
N ILE A 135 -22.03 -10.12 4.02
CA ILE A 135 -21.63 -11.49 4.28
C ILE A 135 -21.41 -11.64 5.78
N LEU A 136 -22.26 -12.45 6.41
CA LEU A 136 -22.17 -12.75 7.83
C LEU A 136 -21.37 -14.02 8.07
N HIS A 137 -20.36 -13.91 8.93
CA HIS A 137 -19.51 -15.02 9.34
C HIS A 137 -19.81 -15.46 10.77
N ARG A 138 -19.69 -16.77 11.00
CA ARG A 138 -19.96 -17.39 12.30
C ARG A 138 -18.82 -17.18 13.30
N HIS A 139 -17.59 -16.98 12.82
CA HIS A 139 -16.42 -16.80 13.67
C HIS A 139 -16.11 -15.32 13.89
N ASN A 140 -15.92 -14.94 15.16
CA ASN A 140 -15.57 -13.57 15.60
C ASN A 140 -14.07 -13.25 15.47
N SER A 141 -13.30 -14.05 14.72
CA SER A 141 -11.85 -13.92 14.65
C SER A 141 -11.36 -12.87 13.64
N VAL A 142 -12.26 -12.28 12.86
CA VAL A 142 -11.92 -11.31 11.82
C VAL A 142 -12.73 -10.05 12.05
N ALA A 143 -12.06 -8.90 12.13
CA ALA A 143 -12.72 -7.60 12.21
C ALA A 143 -13.57 -7.36 10.95
N PRO A 144 -14.65 -6.56 11.02
CA PRO A 144 -15.39 -6.15 9.84
C PRO A 144 -14.47 -5.49 8.81
N PHE A 145 -14.71 -5.79 7.54
CA PHE A 145 -14.01 -5.16 6.43
C PHE A 145 -14.88 -5.17 5.18
N ALA A 146 -14.60 -4.25 4.26
CA ALA A 146 -15.26 -4.17 2.96
C ALA A 146 -14.32 -4.59 1.82
N TRP A 147 -14.83 -5.38 0.88
CA TRP A 147 -14.08 -5.78 -0.32
C TRP A 147 -14.99 -5.96 -1.53
N CYS A 148 -14.66 -5.29 -2.64
CA CYS A 148 -15.30 -5.48 -3.96
C CYS A 148 -16.84 -5.53 -3.92
N GLY A 149 -17.48 -4.58 -3.20
CA GLY A 149 -18.94 -4.50 -3.08
C GLY A 149 -19.56 -5.41 -2.02
N TYR A 150 -18.75 -6.15 -1.27
CA TYR A 150 -19.20 -6.97 -0.14
C TYR A 150 -18.76 -6.33 1.18
N VAL A 151 -19.65 -6.35 2.17
CA VAL A 151 -19.33 -6.01 3.55
C VAL A 151 -19.27 -7.31 4.35
N MET A 152 -18.10 -7.63 4.89
CA MET A 152 -17.90 -8.82 5.70
C MET A 152 -17.94 -8.44 7.17
N MET A 153 -18.70 -9.16 7.98
CA MET A 153 -18.73 -8.93 9.42
C MET A 153 -19.08 -10.18 10.23
N PRO A 154 -18.56 -10.29 11.46
CA PRO A 154 -19.03 -11.27 12.43
C PRO A 154 -20.52 -11.07 12.77
N ARG A 155 -21.22 -12.17 13.06
CA ARG A 155 -22.62 -12.09 13.53
C ARG A 155 -22.79 -11.25 14.79
N ARG A 156 -21.83 -11.30 15.72
CA ARG A 156 -21.89 -10.50 16.95
C ARG A 156 -21.97 -9.00 16.64
N ASP A 157 -21.07 -8.54 15.78
CA ASP A 157 -20.96 -7.14 15.37
C ASP A 157 -22.22 -6.66 14.65
N TRP A 158 -22.85 -7.54 13.87
CA TRP A 158 -24.14 -7.27 13.23
C TRP A 158 -25.25 -6.96 14.25
N TYR A 159 -25.34 -7.72 15.34
CA TYR A 159 -26.39 -7.52 16.35
C TYR A 159 -26.09 -6.37 17.33
N GLU A 160 -24.82 -6.09 17.63
CA GLU A 160 -24.45 -5.01 18.56
C GLU A 160 -24.38 -3.63 17.88
N PHE A 161 -23.68 -3.52 16.75
CA PHE A 161 -23.36 -2.23 16.10
C PHE A 161 -23.54 -2.26 14.58
N GLY A 162 -24.38 -3.15 14.05
CA GLY A 162 -24.49 -3.46 12.63
C GLY A 162 -24.67 -2.22 11.74
N GLN A 163 -25.60 -1.32 12.08
CA GLN A 163 -25.87 -0.13 11.26
C GLN A 163 -24.65 0.80 11.11
N MET A 164 -23.93 1.03 12.21
CA MET A 164 -22.77 1.91 12.21
C MET A 164 -21.58 1.29 11.49
N ILE A 165 -21.40 -0.04 11.63
CA ILE A 165 -20.40 -0.80 10.88
C ILE A 165 -20.73 -0.79 9.40
N VAL A 166 -21.96 -1.11 9.00
CA VAL A 166 -22.39 -1.10 7.59
C VAL A 166 -22.15 0.29 6.99
N CYS A 167 -22.51 1.37 7.69
CA CYS A 167 -22.30 2.73 7.22
C CYS A 167 -20.80 2.99 6.91
N HIS A 168 -19.90 2.61 7.84
CA HIS A 168 -18.46 2.76 7.65
C HIS A 168 -17.91 1.87 6.52
N GLU A 169 -18.21 0.58 6.53
CA GLU A 169 -17.71 -0.35 5.51
C GLU A 169 -18.26 -0.04 4.11
N LYS A 170 -19.50 0.47 4.01
CA LYS A 170 -20.08 0.95 2.75
C LYS A 170 -19.29 2.14 2.19
N ALA A 171 -18.79 3.04 3.05
CA ALA A 171 -17.93 4.14 2.60
C ALA A 171 -16.65 3.63 1.92
N HIS A 172 -16.03 2.54 2.40
CA HIS A 172 -14.87 1.93 1.71
C HIS A 172 -15.21 1.39 0.31
N ILE A 173 -16.41 0.82 0.14
CA ILE A 173 -16.90 0.34 -1.14
C ILE A 173 -17.10 1.51 -2.11
N GLU A 174 -17.81 2.55 -1.66
CA GLU A 174 -18.10 3.72 -2.50
C GLU A 174 -16.84 4.50 -2.88
N CYS A 175 -15.84 4.57 -1.99
CA CYS A 175 -14.53 5.14 -2.30
C CYS A 175 -13.64 4.23 -3.15
N ARG A 176 -14.03 2.96 -3.36
CA ARG A 176 -13.26 1.93 -4.07
C ARG A 176 -11.87 1.66 -3.48
N HIS A 177 -11.74 1.71 -2.15
CA HIS A 177 -10.45 1.53 -1.46
C HIS A 177 -9.77 0.17 -1.76
N TRP A 178 -10.53 -0.85 -2.16
CA TRP A 178 -9.97 -2.13 -2.58
C TRP A 178 -9.06 -2.03 -3.82
N ILE A 179 -9.32 -1.07 -4.74
CA ILE A 179 -8.47 -0.85 -5.93
C ILE A 179 -7.12 -0.30 -5.49
N ASP A 180 -7.14 0.68 -4.59
CA ASP A 180 -5.95 1.30 -4.01
C ASP A 180 -5.08 0.25 -3.30
N LEU A 181 -5.69 -0.69 -2.58
CA LEU A 181 -4.98 -1.81 -1.93
C LEU A 181 -4.31 -2.75 -2.94
N LEU A 182 -4.98 -3.08 -4.05
CA LEU A 182 -4.39 -3.89 -5.13
C LEU A 182 -3.22 -3.17 -5.78
N PHE A 183 -3.39 -1.88 -6.08
CA PHE A 183 -2.33 -1.03 -6.63
C PHE A 183 -1.09 -1.01 -5.73
N MET A 184 -1.28 -0.77 -4.43
CA MET A 184 -0.15 -0.79 -3.48
C MET A 184 0.51 -2.15 -3.37
N GLN A 185 -0.25 -3.23 -3.48
CA GLN A 185 0.31 -4.58 -3.43
C GLN A 185 1.18 -4.89 -4.66
N VAL A 186 0.80 -4.41 -5.84
CA VAL A 186 1.64 -4.49 -7.05
C VAL A 186 2.92 -3.68 -6.87
N ALA A 187 2.82 -2.45 -6.36
CA ALA A 187 3.98 -1.62 -6.05
C ALA A 187 4.93 -2.32 -5.06
N ILE A 188 4.39 -2.91 -3.99
CA ILE A 188 5.17 -3.69 -3.01
C ILE A 188 5.85 -4.89 -3.67
N ILE A 189 5.20 -5.61 -4.58
CA ILE A 189 5.86 -6.74 -5.25
C ILE A 189 7.12 -6.28 -6.01
N ILE A 190 7.05 -5.14 -6.70
CA ILE A 190 8.16 -4.60 -7.49
C ILE A 190 9.28 -4.07 -6.59
N THR A 191 8.94 -3.45 -5.45
CA THR A 191 9.89 -2.78 -4.53
C THR A 191 9.85 -3.38 -3.14
N TRP A 192 9.76 -4.71 -3.02
CA TRP A 192 9.45 -5.39 -1.75
C TRP A 192 10.44 -5.12 -0.63
N TYR A 193 11.70 -4.90 -0.99
CA TYR A 193 12.81 -4.58 -0.09
C TYR A 193 12.78 -3.12 0.38
N CYS A 194 12.05 -2.23 -0.29
CA CYS A 194 12.04 -0.80 -0.03
C CYS A 194 11.09 -0.45 1.14
N PRO A 195 11.58 0.04 2.30
CA PRO A 195 10.72 0.38 3.43
C PRO A 195 9.69 1.48 3.13
N ALA A 196 10.02 2.41 2.23
CA ALA A 196 9.16 3.54 1.89
C ALA A 196 7.80 3.11 1.36
N ILE A 197 7.74 2.06 0.54
CA ILE A 197 6.45 1.58 -0.01
C ILE A 197 5.53 1.02 1.09
N TRP A 198 6.10 0.41 2.13
CA TRP A 198 5.36 -0.10 3.28
C TRP A 198 4.84 1.04 4.16
N LEU A 199 5.65 2.09 4.33
CA LEU A 199 5.22 3.29 5.04
C LEU A 199 4.12 4.04 4.28
N LEU A 200 4.27 4.19 2.95
CA LEU A 200 3.24 4.76 2.07
C LEU A 200 1.93 3.98 2.13
N ARG A 201 1.99 2.65 2.18
CA ARG A 201 0.80 1.80 2.39
C ARG A 201 0.09 2.11 3.70
N ASN A 202 0.83 2.34 4.79
CA ASN A 202 0.23 2.68 6.08
C ASN A 202 -0.40 4.08 6.08
N GLU A 203 0.22 5.04 5.39
CA GLU A 203 -0.35 6.39 5.22
C GLU A 203 -1.62 6.35 4.34
N LEU A 204 -1.62 5.56 3.26
CA LEU A 204 -2.81 5.37 2.41
C LEU A 204 -3.96 4.70 3.18
N HIS A 205 -3.66 3.69 3.99
CA HIS A 205 -4.65 3.09 4.88
C HIS A 205 -5.22 4.13 5.86
N THR A 206 -4.38 5.02 6.40
CA THR A 206 -4.85 6.08 7.29
C THR A 206 -5.81 7.03 6.56
N LEU A 207 -5.52 7.39 5.31
CA LEU A 207 -6.42 8.19 4.47
C LEU A 207 -7.74 7.47 4.16
N HIS A 208 -7.71 6.15 3.94
CA HIS A 208 -8.92 5.34 3.74
C HIS A 208 -9.85 5.40 4.95
N GLU A 209 -9.30 5.25 6.16
CA GLU A 209 -10.07 5.37 7.40
C GLU A 209 -10.62 6.79 7.57
N TYR A 210 -9.83 7.82 7.27
CA TYR A 210 -10.26 9.21 7.35
C TYR A 210 -11.40 9.55 6.39
N GLU A 211 -11.34 9.08 5.15
CA GLU A 211 -12.43 9.24 4.20
C GLU A 211 -13.70 8.51 4.65
N ALA A 212 -13.56 7.27 5.14
CA ALA A 212 -14.69 6.50 5.61
C ALA A 212 -15.36 7.15 6.84
N ASP A 213 -14.55 7.57 7.81
CA ASP A 213 -14.98 8.31 9.00
C ASP A 213 -15.71 9.60 8.63
N SER A 214 -15.15 10.38 7.70
CA SER A 214 -15.76 11.64 7.24
C SER A 214 -17.14 11.40 6.58
N ARG A 215 -17.30 10.34 5.79
CA ARG A 215 -18.61 10.00 5.20
C ARG A 215 -19.64 9.55 6.23
N VAL A 216 -19.24 8.81 7.26
CA VAL A 216 -20.14 8.43 8.36
C VAL A 216 -20.64 9.69 9.08
N LEU A 217 -19.76 10.64 9.41
CA LEU A 217 -20.16 11.90 10.01
C LEU A 217 -21.07 12.73 9.09
N ALA A 218 -20.77 12.77 7.78
CA ALA A 218 -21.59 13.45 6.79
C ALA A 218 -23.00 12.83 6.60
N SER A 219 -23.19 11.56 6.98
CA SER A 219 -24.50 10.90 6.95
C SER A 219 -25.45 11.31 8.08
N GLY A 220 -25.00 12.18 9.01
CA GLY A 220 -25.81 12.70 10.10
C GLY A 220 -25.64 11.96 11.44
N VAL A 221 -24.73 10.98 11.51
CA VAL A 221 -24.37 10.31 12.77
C VAL A 221 -23.68 11.31 13.70
N LYS A 222 -24.15 11.40 14.94
CA LYS A 222 -23.52 12.27 15.93
C LYS A 222 -22.09 11.83 16.19
N ARG A 223 -21.21 12.81 16.22
CA ARG A 223 -19.78 12.59 16.28
C ARG A 223 -19.33 11.89 17.57
N GLU A 224 -19.92 12.26 18.70
CA GLU A 224 -19.62 11.68 20.01
C GLU A 224 -20.05 10.20 20.07
N GLU A 225 -21.23 9.90 19.49
CA GLU A 225 -21.74 8.54 19.39
C GLU A 225 -20.81 7.66 18.54
N TYR A 226 -20.33 8.20 17.41
CA TYR A 226 -19.40 7.51 16.54
C TYR A 226 -18.02 7.28 17.19
N GLN A 227 -17.47 8.29 17.84
CA GLN A 227 -16.19 8.18 18.56
C GLN A 227 -16.28 7.15 19.69
N MET A 228 -17.36 7.16 20.47
CA MET A 228 -17.60 6.17 21.52
C MET A 228 -17.71 4.76 20.95
N PHE A 229 -18.37 4.59 19.80
CA PHE A 229 -18.40 3.31 19.09
C PHE A 229 -17.00 2.83 18.70
N LEU A 230 -16.17 3.69 18.09
CA LEU A 230 -14.79 3.32 17.72
C LEU A 230 -13.95 2.91 18.94
N ILE A 231 -14.11 3.62 20.06
CA ILE A 231 -13.48 3.26 21.33
C ILE A 231 -13.99 1.91 21.83
N LYS A 232 -15.31 1.68 21.86
CA LYS A 232 -15.88 0.39 22.30
C LYS A 232 -15.42 -0.78 21.43
N LYS A 233 -15.33 -0.61 20.11
CA LYS A 233 -14.87 -1.64 19.17
C LYS A 233 -13.40 -2.00 19.41
N THR A 234 -12.54 -0.99 19.60
CA THR A 234 -11.11 -1.20 19.86
C THR A 234 -10.83 -1.73 21.27
N VAL A 235 -11.58 -1.28 22.26
CA VAL A 235 -11.48 -1.71 23.67
C VAL A 235 -12.10 -3.09 23.89
N GLY A 236 -13.21 -3.42 23.23
CA GLY A 236 -13.84 -4.75 23.31
C GLY A 236 -12.99 -5.87 22.70
N ALA A 237 -12.05 -5.53 21.82
CA ALA A 237 -11.03 -6.44 21.27
C ALA A 237 -9.82 -6.67 22.20
N ARG A 238 -9.78 -6.05 23.42
CA ARG A 238 -8.62 -5.99 24.34
C ARG A 238 -8.03 -7.30 24.85
N PHE A 239 -8.54 -8.47 24.50
CA PHE A 239 -8.04 -9.75 25.02
C PHE A 239 -7.03 -10.49 24.11
N ALA A 240 -6.35 -9.82 23.16
CA ALA A 240 -5.31 -10.48 22.35
C ALA A 240 -4.11 -9.58 21.98
N THR A 241 -3.06 -9.64 22.81
CA THR A 241 -1.61 -9.59 22.46
C THR A 241 -1.01 -8.40 21.67
N LEU A 242 0.33 -8.38 21.57
CA LEU A 242 1.28 -7.33 21.10
C LEU A 242 0.89 -6.44 19.90
N SER A 243 -0.14 -6.80 19.13
CA SER A 243 -0.77 -5.96 18.08
C SER A 243 -1.35 -4.63 18.60
N ASN A 244 -1.44 -4.48 19.94
CA ASN A 244 -2.03 -3.36 20.67
C ASN A 244 -1.40 -1.98 20.41
N CYS A 245 -0.10 -1.87 20.10
CA CYS A 245 0.54 -0.55 19.90
C CYS A 245 0.13 0.12 18.59
N LEU A 246 -0.08 -0.67 17.52
CA LEU A 246 -0.43 -0.16 16.19
C LEU A 246 -1.89 0.32 16.16
N ASN A 247 -2.81 -0.45 16.74
CA ASN A 247 -4.23 -0.09 16.83
C ASN A 247 -4.46 1.16 17.68
N HIS A 248 -3.70 1.33 18.77
CA HIS A 248 -3.77 2.53 19.60
C HIS A 248 -3.36 3.80 18.82
N SER A 249 -2.29 3.71 18.02
CA SER A 249 -1.84 4.84 17.21
C SER A 249 -2.84 5.22 16.11
N SER A 250 -3.49 4.24 15.49
CA SER A 250 -4.50 4.43 14.44
C SER A 250 -5.80 5.04 14.99
N LEU A 251 -6.32 4.51 16.10
CA LEU A 251 -7.52 5.07 16.74
C LEU A 251 -7.31 6.51 17.18
N LYS A 252 -6.17 6.79 17.84
CA LYS A 252 -5.83 8.16 18.26
C LYS A 252 -5.86 9.11 17.06
N LYS A 253 -5.21 8.73 15.97
CA LYS A 253 -5.19 9.51 14.71
C LYS A 253 -6.59 9.79 14.16
N ARG A 254 -7.49 8.81 14.18
CA ARG A 254 -8.89 8.96 13.73
C ARG A 254 -9.68 9.91 14.62
N ILE A 255 -9.60 9.73 15.94
CA ILE A 255 -10.29 10.60 16.90
C ILE A 255 -9.77 12.04 16.81
N THR A 256 -8.44 12.23 16.73
CA THR A 256 -7.82 13.55 16.59
C THR A 256 -8.25 14.23 15.29
N MET A 257 -8.30 13.50 14.18
CA MET A 257 -8.77 14.05 12.90
C MET A 257 -10.24 14.51 13.00
N MET A 258 -11.10 13.74 13.67
CA MET A 258 -12.48 14.19 13.85
C MET A 258 -12.56 15.50 14.64
N LEU A 259 -11.63 15.73 15.59
CA LEU A 259 -11.56 16.91 16.47
C LEU A 259 -11.05 18.19 15.80
N SER A 260 -10.34 18.08 14.68
CA SER A 260 -9.91 19.24 13.88
C SER A 260 -11.05 19.77 13.01
#